data_AF-A0A2D4YAU5-F1
#
_entry.id   AF-A0A2D4YAU5-F1
#
_cell.length_a   1.000
_cell.length_b   1.000
_cell.length_c   1.000
_cell.angle_alpha   90.00
_cell.angle_beta   90.00
_cell.angle_gamma   90.00
#
_symmetry.space_group_name_H-M   'P 1'
#
loop_
_entity.id
_entity.type
_entity.pdbx_description
1 polymer ?
#
loop_
_entity_poly.entity_id
_entity_poly.type
_entity_poly.pdbx_seq_one_letter_code
_entity_poly.pdbx_strand_id
1 'polypeptide(L)'
;MLSGIGIYDDLSISFDKEKGHRMGVSVPGWNGRTMKGQSRDLLRFWRVISGTYSKPLDKWTINLKAVKIENNKWIKKFLIEIGIPLLRNWFESEKPETWYNGHRNFLIGLNENLTEYCSWETHNDRTVSKKTELISILKKMNESS
;
A
#
# COMPACT_ATOMS: atom_id res chain seq x y z
N MET A 1 -12.09 -26.59 15.90
CA MET A 1 -10.96 -25.86 16.50
C MET A 1 -10.24 -25.11 15.38
N LEU A 2 -10.38 -23.78 15.32
CA LEU A 2 -9.65 -22.91 14.39
C LEU A 2 -8.25 -22.60 14.97
N SER A 3 -7.50 -23.64 15.32
CA SER A 3 -6.14 -23.51 15.86
C SER A 3 -5.17 -23.21 14.72
N GLY A 4 -4.96 -21.92 14.44
CA GLY A 4 -4.06 -21.47 13.38
C GLY A 4 -4.34 -20.07 12.87
N ILE A 5 -5.49 -19.50 13.21
CA ILE A 5 -5.78 -18.10 12.88
C ILE A 5 -5.34 -17.26 14.07
N GLY A 6 -4.22 -16.53 13.92
CA GLY A 6 -3.80 -15.52 14.89
C GLY A 6 -4.94 -14.53 15.11
N ILE A 7 -5.34 -14.37 16.38
CA ILE A 7 -6.29 -13.33 16.77
C ILE A 7 -5.49 -12.03 16.77
N TYR A 8 -5.72 -11.17 15.78
CA TYR A 8 -5.14 -9.84 15.74
C TYR A 8 -6.02 -8.91 16.58
N ASP A 9 -5.46 -8.32 17.64
CA ASP A 9 -6.20 -7.62 18.69
C ASP A 9 -7.00 -6.40 18.21
N ASP A 10 -6.64 -5.78 17.08
CA ASP A 10 -7.39 -4.68 16.49
C ASP A 10 -7.07 -4.49 15.01
N LEU A 11 -8.07 -4.63 14.13
CA LEU A 11 -8.00 -4.16 12.75
C LEU A 11 -8.40 -2.68 12.69
N SER A 12 -7.41 -1.79 12.75
CA SER A 12 -7.66 -0.37 12.51
C SER A 12 -7.71 -0.11 11.00
N ILE A 13 -8.93 0.10 10.49
CA ILE A 13 -9.18 0.61 9.12
C ILE A 13 -9.40 2.11 9.22
N SER A 14 -8.46 2.89 8.70
CA SER A 14 -8.62 4.35 8.57
C SER A 14 -9.04 4.70 7.14
N PHE A 15 -10.15 5.44 7.02
CA PHE A 15 -10.61 6.04 5.77
C PHE A 15 -10.19 7.50 5.75
N ASP A 16 -9.09 7.78 5.06
CA ASP A 16 -8.67 9.15 4.85
C ASP A 16 -9.45 9.77 3.69
N LYS A 17 -10.03 10.95 3.93
CA LYS A 17 -10.76 11.74 2.92
C LYS A 17 -9.82 12.47 1.96
N GLU A 18 -8.52 12.54 2.27
CA GLU A 18 -7.53 13.08 1.35
C GLU A 18 -7.43 12.21 0.09
N LYS A 19 -7.86 12.79 -1.03
CA LYS A 19 -7.86 12.15 -2.35
C LYS A 19 -6.44 11.73 -2.71
N GLY A 20 -6.23 10.42 -2.90
CA GLY A 20 -5.01 9.85 -3.44
C GLY A 20 -3.73 10.46 -2.86
N HIS A 21 -3.19 9.89 -1.79
CA HIS A 21 -1.84 10.30 -1.39
C HIS A 21 -0.87 9.78 -2.45
N ARG A 22 -0.21 10.68 -3.17
CA ARG A 22 0.85 10.26 -4.08
C ARG A 22 1.92 9.50 -3.30
N MET A 23 2.35 8.38 -3.83
CA MET A 23 3.49 7.66 -3.28
C MET A 23 4.73 8.54 -3.40
N GLY A 24 5.59 8.52 -2.39
CA GLY A 24 6.83 9.30 -2.39
C GLY A 24 6.67 10.81 -2.21
N VAL A 25 5.47 11.35 -1.97
CA VAL A 25 5.31 12.79 -1.64
C VAL A 25 5.69 13.07 -0.18
N SER A 26 6.61 14.02 -0.04
CA SER A 26 6.89 14.80 1.17
C SER A 26 6.18 16.15 1.04
N VAL A 27 5.36 16.54 2.01
CA VAL A 27 4.75 17.88 2.08
C VAL A 27 5.52 18.72 3.10
N PRO A 28 6.22 19.80 2.69
CA PRO A 28 6.86 20.71 3.64
C PRO A 28 5.82 21.33 4.58
N GLY A 29 6.03 21.24 5.90
CA GLY A 29 5.10 21.74 6.94
C GLY A 29 4.33 20.66 7.71
N TRP A 30 4.42 19.39 7.30
CA TRP A 30 3.95 18.25 8.10
C TRP A 30 5.09 17.69 8.96
N ASN A 31 4.90 17.61 10.28
CA ASN A 31 5.86 16.98 11.18
C ASN A 31 5.90 15.47 10.90
N GLY A 32 6.99 15.01 10.29
CA GLY A 32 7.27 13.59 10.09
C GLY A 32 7.76 13.24 8.69
N ARG A 33 9.08 13.08 8.61
CA ARG A 33 9.81 12.14 7.73
C ARG A 33 10.15 12.63 6.32
N THR A 34 11.38 13.11 6.27
CA THR A 34 12.23 13.37 5.11
C THR A 34 12.60 12.07 4.40
N MET A 35 12.13 11.87 3.17
CA MET A 35 12.84 10.97 2.25
C MET A 35 13.65 11.78 1.25
N LYS A 36 14.97 11.67 1.38
CA LYS A 36 15.97 12.30 0.51
C LYS A 36 15.90 11.69 -0.90
N GLY A 37 15.14 12.29 -1.81
CA GLY A 37 15.38 12.24 -3.27
C GLY A 37 15.20 10.90 -4.03
N GLN A 38 14.93 9.77 -3.37
CA GLN A 38 14.97 8.43 -4.00
C GLN A 38 13.63 7.91 -4.58
N SER A 39 12.61 8.77 -4.74
CA SER A 39 11.25 8.29 -5.05
C SER A 39 10.45 9.21 -5.97
N ARG A 40 11.12 10.02 -6.81
CA ARG A 40 10.43 10.86 -7.80
C ARG A 40 9.60 10.04 -8.78
N ASP A 41 10.07 8.86 -9.14
CA ASP A 41 9.36 7.89 -9.97
C ASP A 41 8.06 7.38 -9.33
N LEU A 42 7.95 7.46 -8.00
CA LEU A 42 6.74 7.07 -7.28
C LEU A 42 5.63 8.12 -7.31
N LEU A 43 5.95 9.37 -7.64
CA LEU A 43 4.98 10.48 -7.64
C LEU A 43 3.85 10.29 -8.66
N ARG A 44 4.06 9.42 -9.67
CA ARG A 44 3.05 9.06 -10.66
C ARG A 44 2.01 8.07 -10.14
N PHE A 45 2.24 7.47 -8.96
CA PHE A 45 1.35 6.50 -8.35
C PHE A 45 0.55 7.13 -7.21
N TRP A 46 -0.75 6.92 -7.22
CA TRP A 46 -1.67 7.24 -6.15
C TRP A 46 -1.80 6.05 -5.23
N ARG A 47 -1.49 6.22 -3.93
CA ARG A 47 -1.67 5.16 -2.93
C ARG A 47 -3.15 4.78 -2.85
N VAL A 48 -3.42 3.48 -2.96
CA VAL A 48 -4.76 2.89 -2.86
C VAL A 48 -4.91 2.20 -1.51
N ILE A 49 -3.94 1.35 -1.14
CA ILE A 49 -3.96 0.59 0.10
C ILE A 49 -2.54 0.52 0.70
N SER A 50 -2.44 0.42 2.01
CA SER A 50 -1.15 0.17 2.68
C SER A 50 -1.30 -0.58 3.99
N GLY A 51 -0.30 -1.41 4.30
CA GLY A 51 -0.08 -1.99 5.63
C GLY A 51 1.05 -1.28 6.34
N THR A 52 0.94 -1.15 7.66
CA THR A 52 1.98 -0.56 8.50
C THR A 52 2.16 -1.41 9.75
N TYR A 53 3.40 -1.62 10.17
CA TYR A 53 3.73 -2.03 11.54
C TYR A 53 4.55 -0.93 12.21
N SER A 54 4.21 -0.61 13.46
CA SER A 54 4.88 0.40 14.26
C SER A 54 5.27 -0.17 15.60
N LYS A 55 6.56 -0.44 15.83
CA LYS A 55 7.08 -0.94 17.09
C LYS A 55 6.80 -0.03 18.28
N PRO A 56 6.94 1.32 18.19
CA PRO A 56 6.63 2.20 19.32
C PRO A 56 5.17 2.15 19.77
N LEU A 57 4.26 1.74 18.88
CA LEU A 57 2.83 1.59 19.16
C LEU A 57 2.42 0.12 19.30
N ASP A 58 3.38 -0.79 19.09
CA ASP A 58 3.21 -2.22 18.86
C ASP A 58 1.95 -2.59 18.06
N LYS A 59 1.71 -1.87 16.95
CA LYS A 59 0.44 -1.92 16.22
C LYS A 59 0.60 -2.17 14.74
N TRP A 60 -0.29 -3.01 14.22
CA TRP A 60 -0.56 -3.18 12.81
C TRP A 60 -1.73 -2.31 12.35
N THR A 61 -1.60 -1.70 11.19
CA THR A 61 -2.65 -0.84 10.62
C THR A 61 -2.82 -1.13 9.14
N ILE A 62 -4.07 -1.18 8.67
CA ILE A 62 -4.40 -1.17 7.24
C ILE A 62 -5.06 0.16 6.92
N ASN A 63 -4.53 0.86 5.92
CA ASN A 63 -5.11 2.11 5.44
C ASN A 63 -5.62 1.91 4.03
N LEU A 64 -6.87 2.30 3.78
CA LEU A 64 -7.47 2.36 2.46
C LEU A 64 -7.77 3.82 2.13
N LYS A 65 -7.37 4.27 0.94
CA LYS A 65 -7.55 5.66 0.52
C LYS A 65 -8.80 5.84 -0.32
N ALA A 66 -9.46 6.99 -0.14
CA ALA A 66 -10.57 7.40 -0.96
C ALA A 66 -10.13 7.59 -2.42
N VAL A 67 -10.98 7.16 -3.35
CA VAL A 67 -10.74 7.22 -4.78
C VAL A 67 -11.91 7.90 -5.47
N LYS A 68 -11.68 8.46 -6.67
CA LYS A 68 -12.76 9.09 -7.44
C LYS A 68 -13.79 8.03 -7.87
N ILE A 69 -15.06 8.42 -7.90
CA ILE A 69 -16.18 7.49 -8.11
C ILE A 69 -16.10 6.81 -9.49
N GLU A 70 -15.63 7.53 -10.50
CA GLU A 70 -15.39 7.02 -11.86
C GLU A 70 -14.41 5.84 -11.90
N ASN A 71 -13.50 5.75 -10.92
CA ASN A 71 -12.49 4.71 -10.84
C ASN A 71 -12.91 3.55 -9.92
N ASN A 72 -14.05 3.64 -9.22
CA ASN A 72 -14.44 2.71 -8.16
C ASN A 72 -14.50 1.25 -8.65
N LYS A 73 -15.18 0.99 -9.78
CA LYS A 73 -15.29 -0.37 -10.35
C LYS A 73 -13.91 -1.01 -10.58
N TRP A 74 -13.00 -0.26 -11.19
CA TRP A 74 -11.67 -0.72 -11.53
C TRP A 74 -10.79 -0.91 -10.30
N ILE A 75 -10.83 0.03 -9.35
CA ILE A 75 -10.05 -0.04 -8.13
C ILE A 75 -10.54 -1.16 -7.22
N LYS A 76 -11.85 -1.38 -7.12
CA LYS A 76 -12.41 -2.53 -6.40
C LYS A 76 -11.91 -3.85 -6.99
N LYS A 77 -11.93 -3.98 -8.32
CA LYS A 77 -11.40 -5.17 -9.01
C LYS A 77 -9.90 -5.35 -8.73
N PHE A 78 -9.11 -4.30 -8.89
CA PHE A 78 -7.68 -4.30 -8.58
C PHE A 78 -7.40 -4.72 -7.13
N LEU A 79 -8.16 -4.19 -6.16
CA LEU A 79 -8.00 -4.54 -4.75
C LEU A 79 -8.26 -6.04 -4.50
N ILE A 80 -9.32 -6.59 -5.09
CA ILE A 80 -9.68 -8.01 -4.93
C ILE A 80 -8.62 -8.91 -5.57
N GLU A 81 -8.18 -8.60 -6.79
CA GLU A 81 -7.34 -9.48 -7.59
C GLU A 81 -5.84 -9.33 -7.30
N ILE A 82 -5.40 -8.14 -6.85
CA ILE A 82 -3.97 -7.81 -6.72
C ILE A 82 -3.67 -7.17 -5.35
N GLY A 83 -4.34 -6.06 -5.02
CA GLY A 83 -3.97 -5.24 -3.87
C GLY A 83 -4.03 -5.96 -2.52
N ILE A 84 -5.16 -6.61 -2.22
CA ILE A 84 -5.37 -7.38 -0.99
C ILE A 84 -4.47 -8.63 -0.97
N PRO A 85 -4.37 -9.44 -2.04
CA PRO A 85 -3.42 -10.55 -2.09
C PRO A 85 -1.97 -10.15 -1.81
N LEU A 86 -1.46 -9.07 -2.41
CA LEU A 86 -0.10 -8.58 -2.14
C LEU A 86 0.08 -8.18 -0.68
N LEU A 87 -0.91 -7.47 -0.13
CA LEU A 87 -0.86 -7.02 1.26
C LEU A 87 -0.92 -8.20 2.24
N ARG A 88 -1.76 -9.20 1.97
CA ARG A 88 -1.85 -10.45 2.74
C ARG A 88 -0.51 -11.17 2.73
N ASN A 89 0.07 -11.38 1.55
CA ASN A 89 1.39 -12.03 1.43
C ASN A 89 2.46 -11.27 2.22
N TRP A 90 2.40 -9.93 2.23
CA TRP A 90 3.29 -9.13 3.04
C TRP A 90 3.08 -9.30 4.55
N PHE A 91 1.85 -9.50 5.03
CA PHE A 91 1.58 -9.81 6.44
C PHE A 91 2.02 -11.23 6.83
N GLU A 92 1.70 -12.21 5.99
CA GLU A 92 1.90 -13.64 6.25
C GLU A 92 3.33 -14.11 5.96
N SER A 93 4.15 -13.31 5.27
CA SER A 93 5.55 -13.66 5.03
C SER A 93 6.32 -13.86 6.33
N GLU A 94 7.21 -14.86 6.34
CA GLU A 94 8.14 -15.07 7.45
C GLU A 94 9.06 -13.85 7.59
N LYS A 95 9.22 -13.36 8.83
CA LYS A 95 9.96 -12.14 9.15
C LYS A 95 11.03 -12.44 10.19
N PRO A 96 12.31 -12.06 9.97
CA PRO A 96 13.31 -12.14 11.01
C PRO A 96 12.96 -11.18 12.16
N GLU A 97 13.46 -11.46 13.36
CA GLU A 97 13.16 -10.65 14.56
C GLU A 97 13.47 -9.15 14.36
N THR A 98 14.56 -8.85 13.65
CA THR A 98 14.98 -7.47 13.34
C THR A 98 14.01 -6.70 12.44
N TRP A 99 13.08 -7.40 11.78
CA TRP A 99 12.06 -6.80 10.94
C TRP A 99 11.13 -5.89 11.74
N TYR A 100 10.81 -6.30 12.96
CA TYR A 100 9.88 -5.62 13.88
C TYR A 100 10.50 -4.41 14.60
N ASN A 101 11.69 -3.96 14.21
CA ASN A 101 12.27 -2.75 14.79
C ASN A 101 11.69 -1.50 14.12
N GLY A 102 11.38 -0.46 14.89
CA GLY A 102 10.96 0.84 14.36
C GLY A 102 9.64 0.80 13.57
N HIS A 103 9.63 1.32 12.33
CA HIS A 103 8.42 1.45 11.52
C HIS A 103 8.58 0.82 10.14
N ARG A 104 7.62 -0.05 9.79
CA ARG A 104 7.53 -0.72 8.50
C ARG A 104 6.28 -0.27 7.77
N ASN A 105 6.41 0.08 6.49
CA ASN A 105 5.26 0.41 5.66
C ASN A 105 5.33 -0.38 4.36
N PHE A 106 4.20 -0.91 3.93
CA PHE A 106 4.02 -1.49 2.61
C PHE A 106 2.90 -0.76 1.90
N LEU A 107 3.25 -0.08 0.82
CA LEU A 107 2.40 0.86 0.11
C LEU A 107 2.11 0.28 -1.27
N ILE A 108 0.83 0.23 -1.64
CA ILE A 108 0.40 -0.18 -2.97
C ILE A 108 -0.33 1.00 -3.62
N GLY A 109 0.10 1.39 -4.81
CA GLY A 109 -0.51 2.49 -5.56
C GLY A 109 -0.69 2.19 -7.03
N LEU A 110 -1.56 2.97 -7.66
CA LEU A 110 -1.92 2.88 -9.08
C LEU A 110 -1.51 4.15 -9.81
N ASN A 111 -1.05 4.03 -11.05
CA ASN A 111 -0.85 5.21 -11.88
C ASN A 111 -2.19 5.84 -12.29
N GLU A 112 -2.14 7.06 -12.81
CA GLU A 112 -3.35 7.82 -13.19
C GLU A 112 -4.24 7.08 -14.21
N ASN A 113 -3.63 6.35 -15.13
CA ASN A 113 -4.32 5.60 -16.18
C ASN A 113 -4.79 4.21 -15.72
N LEU A 114 -4.55 3.86 -14.46
CA LEU A 114 -4.78 2.54 -13.86
C LEU A 114 -4.06 1.38 -14.55
N THR A 115 -3.14 1.62 -15.49
CA THR A 115 -2.47 0.58 -16.27
C THR A 115 -1.29 -0.08 -15.56
N GLU A 116 -0.75 0.56 -14.53
CA GLU A 116 0.38 0.08 -13.75
C GLU A 116 0.07 0.20 -12.26
N TYR A 117 0.61 -0.74 -11.49
CA TYR A 117 0.67 -0.62 -10.04
C TYR A 117 2.11 -0.65 -9.54
N CYS A 118 2.34 -0.04 -8.39
CA CYS A 118 3.59 -0.10 -7.67
C CYS A 118 3.35 -0.66 -6.27
N SER A 119 4.19 -1.59 -5.85
CA SER A 119 4.35 -1.99 -4.45
C SER A 119 5.68 -1.45 -3.93
N TRP A 120 5.67 -0.93 -2.70
CA TRP A 120 6.82 -0.25 -2.13
C TRP A 120 6.89 -0.47 -0.62
N GLU A 121 7.95 -1.11 -0.15
CA GLU A 121 8.23 -1.30 1.26
C GLU A 121 9.26 -0.28 1.75
N THR A 122 9.00 0.28 2.94
CA THR A 122 9.97 1.08 3.68
C THR A 122 10.19 0.56 5.09
N HIS A 123 11.40 0.79 5.60
CA HIS A 123 11.78 0.60 6.99
C HIS A 123 12.48 1.83 7.51
N ASN A 124 11.92 2.47 8.55
CA ASN A 124 12.41 3.73 9.10
C ASN A 124 12.69 4.76 7.99
N ASP A 125 11.73 4.88 7.07
CA ASP A 125 11.71 5.83 5.95
C ASP A 125 12.80 5.60 4.89
N ARG A 126 13.41 4.41 4.89
CA ARG A 126 14.32 3.95 3.84
C ARG A 126 13.63 2.88 3.02
N THR A 127 13.83 2.92 1.70
CA THR A 127 13.32 1.89 0.79
C THR A 127 13.97 0.55 1.10
N VAL A 128 13.14 -0.48 1.24
CA VAL A 128 13.56 -1.87 1.37
C VAL A 128 13.35 -2.60 0.05
N SER A 129 12.16 -2.45 -0.52
CA SER A 129 11.80 -3.06 -1.80
C SER A 129 10.88 -2.13 -2.58
N LYS A 130 10.97 -2.17 -3.90
CA LYS A 130 10.12 -1.40 -4.81
C LYS A 130 9.92 -2.21 -6.08
N LYS A 131 8.67 -2.39 -6.50
CA LYS A 131 8.33 -3.13 -7.71
C LYS A 131 7.16 -2.48 -8.43
N THR A 132 7.33 -2.27 -9.73
CA THR A 132 6.28 -1.75 -10.63
C THR A 132 5.90 -2.82 -11.63
N GLU A 133 4.60 -2.98 -11.87
CA GLU A 133 4.07 -3.99 -12.78
C GLU A 133 2.88 -3.45 -13.59
N LEU A 134 2.73 -3.96 -14.80
CA LEU A 134 1.56 -3.72 -15.65
C LEU A 134 0.35 -4.51 -15.15
N ILE A 135 -0.83 -3.91 -15.20
CA ILE A 135 -2.07 -4.58 -14.84
C ILE A 135 -2.64 -5.26 -16.09
N SER A 136 -2.37 -6.56 -16.23
CA SER A 136 -2.83 -7.37 -17.36
C SER A 136 -4.35 -7.58 -17.38
N ILE A 137 -5.01 -7.48 -16.22
CA ILE A 137 -6.45 -7.78 -16.08
C ILE A 137 -7.35 -6.67 -16.66
N LEU A 138 -6.80 -5.47 -16.86
CA LEU A 138 -7.51 -4.36 -17.51
C LEU A 138 -7.50 -4.47 -19.04
N LYS A 139 -6.47 -5.11 -19.63
CA LYS A 139 -6.39 -5.30 -21.09
C LYS A 139 -7.52 -6.16 -21.63
N LYS A 140 -7.91 -7.22 -20.91
CA LYS A 140 -9.00 -8.14 -21.31
C LYS A 140 -10.38 -7.46 -21.42
N MET A 141 -10.56 -6.28 -20.82
CA MET A 141 -11.86 -5.59 -20.82
C MET A 141 -12.03 -4.59 -21.97
N ASN A 142 -10.94 -4.02 -22.51
CA ASN A 142 -11.01 -3.23 -23.74
C ASN A 142 -11.31 -4.10 -24.97
N GLU A 143 -11.12 -5.41 -24.87
CA GLU A 143 -11.43 -6.39 -25.91
C GLU A 143 -12.84 -7.00 -25.75
N SER A 144 -13.54 -6.69 -24.66
CA SER A 144 -14.87 -7.24 -24.32
C SER A 144 -15.96 -6.17 -24.20
N SER A 145 -15.68 -4.93 -24.62
CA SER A 145 -16.61 -3.79 -24.58
C SER A 145 -17.08 -3.42 -25.99
#